data_AF-A0AAW8B7V9-F1
#
_entry.id   AF-A0AAW8B7V9-F1
#
_cell.length_a   1.000
_cell.length_b   1.000
_cell.length_c   1.000
_cell.angle_alpha   90.00
_cell.angle_beta   90.00
_cell.angle_gamma   90.00
#
_symmetry.space_group_name_H-M   'P 1'
#
loop_
_entity.id
_entity.type
_entity.pdbx_description
1 polymer ?
#
loop_
_entity_poly.entity_id
_entity_poly.type
_entity_poly.pdbx_seq_one_letter_code
_entity_poly.pdbx_strand_id
1 'polypeptide(L)'
;MEKEAVSAFEMHNNEILVAIKCREKENEVGFDYFLEFTPISNELEKIPTDQNQIHDSFYGAFDELNERFPWHDFQPVDIDEDFSEYVADLLVEKINDSNRLFRNAQKKEFEEILGIHLKTREVEIKTGIFSIDVESLNKVTDYDYQEFVDSYAQEIGQKFKLLSTVERWETFNAESFEFVGNIEIAGNSVILKDSDGDIRYILAADKYKFTVDPLTYSAKKWEWVSVRK
;
A
#
# COMPACT_ATOMS: atom_id res chain seq x y z
N MET A 1 25.98 -30.74 30.65
CA MET A 1 26.62 -29.85 29.66
C MET A 1 25.56 -28.84 29.31
N GLU A 2 25.70 -27.60 29.78
CA GLU A 2 24.83 -26.51 29.30
C GLU A 2 25.04 -26.40 27.79
N LYS A 3 23.96 -26.49 27.01
CA LYS A 3 24.03 -26.25 25.57
C LYS A 3 24.29 -24.76 25.38
N GLU A 4 25.40 -24.42 24.70
CA GLU A 4 25.77 -23.02 24.43
C GLU A 4 24.68 -22.36 23.57
N ALA A 5 24.30 -21.13 23.93
CA ALA A 5 23.37 -20.34 23.13
C ALA A 5 24.11 -19.73 21.94
N VAL A 6 23.51 -19.82 20.76
CA VAL A 6 24.08 -19.30 19.50
C VAL A 6 23.37 -18.01 19.11
N SER A 7 24.08 -17.03 18.54
CA SER A 7 23.45 -15.83 17.97
C SER A 7 22.74 -16.21 16.67
N ALA A 8 21.44 -15.91 16.57
CA ALA A 8 20.70 -15.97 15.30
C ALA A 8 20.63 -14.60 14.61
N PHE A 9 20.84 -13.52 15.38
CA PHE A 9 20.91 -12.15 14.90
C PHE A 9 21.71 -11.32 15.90
N GLU A 10 22.58 -10.44 15.43
CA GLU A 10 23.43 -9.60 16.26
C GLU A 10 23.68 -8.25 15.57
N MET A 11 23.59 -7.18 16.36
CA MET A 11 23.85 -5.82 15.93
C MET A 11 24.38 -4.98 17.09
N HIS A 12 25.00 -3.86 16.77
CA HIS A 12 25.45 -2.92 17.78
C HIS A 12 25.40 -1.47 17.31
N ASN A 13 25.44 -0.56 18.28
CA ASN A 13 25.82 0.83 18.04
C ASN A 13 26.94 1.21 19.04
N ASN A 14 27.15 2.49 19.29
CA ASN A 14 28.19 2.93 20.24
C ASN A 14 27.82 2.76 21.72
N GLU A 15 26.56 2.42 22.01
CA GLU A 15 25.97 2.41 23.35
C GLU A 15 25.49 1.03 23.78
N ILE A 16 25.07 0.18 22.85
CA ILE A 16 24.46 -1.12 23.13
C ILE A 16 24.78 -2.15 22.03
N LEU A 17 24.97 -3.39 22.45
CA LEU A 17 24.93 -4.59 21.62
C LEU A 17 23.60 -5.29 21.86
N VAL A 18 22.91 -5.68 20.80
CA VAL A 18 21.63 -6.39 20.86
C VAL A 18 21.73 -7.64 20.01
N ALA A 19 21.35 -8.78 20.56
CA ALA A 19 21.39 -10.07 19.89
C ALA A 19 20.11 -10.87 20.16
N ILE A 20 19.63 -11.60 19.16
CA ILE A 20 18.66 -12.68 19.36
C ILE A 20 19.48 -13.95 19.52
N LYS A 21 19.38 -14.57 20.70
CA LYS A 21 20.03 -15.85 20.98
C LYS A 21 19.03 -16.98 20.79
N CYS A 22 19.51 -18.13 20.31
CA CYS A 22 18.75 -19.36 20.26
C CYS A 22 19.41 -20.43 21.15
N ARG A 23 18.58 -21.25 21.80
CA ARG A 23 19.02 -22.41 22.58
C ARG A 23 18.13 -23.60 22.25
N GLU A 24 18.73 -24.77 22.06
CA GLU A 24 17.96 -26.00 21.81
C GLU A 24 17.10 -26.36 23.02
N LYS A 25 15.82 -26.68 22.80
CA LYS A 25 14.89 -27.09 23.86
C LYS A 25 15.37 -28.37 24.53
N GLU A 26 15.23 -28.48 25.85
CA GLU A 26 15.72 -29.65 26.60
C GLU A 26 14.87 -30.91 26.37
N ASN A 27 13.55 -30.75 26.18
CA ASN A 27 12.58 -31.86 26.16
C ASN A 27 11.72 -31.90 24.89
N GLU A 28 11.98 -31.03 23.91
CA GLU A 28 11.21 -30.91 22.67
C GLU A 28 12.14 -30.71 21.47
N VAL A 29 11.65 -30.99 20.26
CA VAL A 29 12.38 -30.65 19.04
C VAL A 29 12.18 -29.17 18.75
N GLY A 30 13.27 -28.41 18.70
CA GLY A 30 13.26 -26.99 18.31
C GLY A 30 14.19 -26.13 19.15
N PHE A 31 14.05 -24.81 18.99
CA PHE A 31 14.85 -23.81 19.66
C PHE A 31 13.96 -22.80 20.39
N ASP A 32 14.40 -22.38 21.56
CA ASP A 32 13.92 -21.20 22.27
C ASP A 32 14.71 -19.98 21.82
N TYR A 33 14.01 -18.90 21.48
CA TYR A 33 14.62 -17.64 21.07
C TYR A 33 14.38 -16.57 22.13
N PHE A 34 15.38 -15.75 22.40
CA PHE A 34 15.24 -14.66 23.35
C PHE A 34 16.18 -13.50 23.01
N LEU A 35 15.75 -12.29 23.34
CA LEU A 35 16.51 -11.07 23.11
C LEU A 35 17.53 -10.87 24.23
N GLU A 36 18.80 -10.70 23.90
CA GLU A 36 19.85 -10.33 24.85
C GLU A 36 20.42 -8.97 24.44
N PHE A 37 20.67 -8.10 25.41
CA PHE A 37 21.32 -6.83 25.14
C PHE A 37 22.34 -6.49 26.22
N THR A 38 23.48 -5.96 25.78
CA THR A 38 24.59 -5.57 26.65
C THR A 38 24.92 -4.10 26.41
N PRO A 39 24.78 -3.21 27.42
CA PRO A 39 25.24 -1.84 27.30
C PRO A 39 26.77 -1.80 27.16
N ILE A 40 27.26 -1.05 26.19
CA ILE A 40 28.69 -0.85 25.90
C ILE A 40 29.26 0.30 26.75
N SER A 41 28.40 1.23 27.23
CA SER A 41 28.80 2.32 28.12
C SER A 41 28.27 2.12 29.54
N ASN A 42 29.13 2.41 30.53
CA ASN A 42 28.83 2.25 31.97
C ASN A 42 27.69 3.15 32.48
N GLU A 43 27.18 4.09 31.69
CA GLU A 43 26.07 4.98 32.10
C GLU A 43 24.69 4.31 31.97
N LEU A 44 24.60 3.16 31.30
CA LEU A 44 23.35 2.43 31.01
C LEU A 44 23.16 1.15 31.85
N GLU A 45 24.00 0.90 32.87
CA GLU A 45 23.89 -0.23 33.83
C GLU A 45 22.56 -0.26 34.63
N LYS A 46 21.65 0.69 34.41
CA LYS A 46 20.35 0.80 35.09
C LYS A 46 19.16 0.29 34.28
N ILE A 47 19.36 -0.19 33.05
CA ILE A 47 18.25 -0.86 32.33
C ILE A 47 18.06 -2.23 33.00
N PRO A 48 16.91 -2.48 33.68
CA PRO A 48 16.68 -3.77 34.28
C PRO A 48 16.70 -4.84 33.17
N THR A 49 17.56 -5.83 33.34
CA THR A 49 17.68 -7.04 32.51
C THR A 49 16.50 -8.01 32.74
N ASP A 50 15.48 -7.57 33.48
CA ASP A 50 14.39 -8.41 33.92
C ASP A 50 13.42 -8.70 32.77
N GLN A 51 13.32 -10.00 32.50
CA GLN A 51 12.40 -10.69 31.59
C GLN A 51 12.74 -10.57 30.10
N ASN A 52 13.79 -11.28 29.68
CA ASN A 52 13.86 -11.77 28.32
C ASN A 52 12.68 -12.74 28.12
N GLN A 53 11.66 -12.29 27.41
CA GLN A 53 10.57 -13.15 27.00
C GLN A 53 11.16 -14.27 26.13
N ILE A 54 10.86 -15.52 26.49
CA ILE A 54 11.24 -16.67 25.68
C ILE A 54 10.16 -16.82 24.61
N HIS A 55 10.60 -16.88 23.37
CA HIS A 55 9.77 -17.04 22.18
C HIS A 55 10.01 -18.40 21.55
N ASP A 56 8.95 -19.04 21.07
CA ASP A 56 9.02 -20.31 20.35
C ASP A 56 9.60 -20.19 18.93
N SER A 57 9.90 -18.97 18.46
CA SER A 57 10.43 -18.71 17.12
C SER A 57 11.28 -17.45 17.06
N PHE A 58 12.18 -17.40 16.08
CA PHE A 58 12.96 -16.22 15.75
C PHE A 58 12.07 -15.00 15.49
N TYR A 59 10.96 -15.17 14.76
CA TYR A 59 10.06 -14.09 14.39
C TYR A 59 9.47 -13.38 15.60
N GLY A 60 9.04 -14.12 16.63
CA GLY A 60 8.53 -13.52 17.87
C GLY A 60 9.59 -12.72 18.62
N ALA A 61 10.82 -13.24 18.69
CA ALA A 61 11.93 -12.50 19.29
C ALA A 61 12.34 -11.28 18.44
N PHE A 62 12.22 -11.37 17.12
CA PHE A 62 12.49 -10.26 16.21
C PHE A 62 11.42 -9.17 16.29
N ASP A 63 10.15 -9.53 16.45
CA ASP A 63 9.06 -8.58 16.69
C ASP A 63 9.32 -7.78 17.98
N GLU A 64 9.73 -8.46 19.07
CA GLU A 64 10.14 -7.77 20.30
C GLU A 64 11.31 -6.81 20.06
N LEU A 65 12.36 -7.27 19.36
CA LEU A 65 13.50 -6.44 18.99
C LEU A 65 13.08 -5.21 18.17
N ASN A 66 12.16 -5.41 17.23
CA ASN A 66 11.64 -4.40 16.32
C ASN A 66 10.78 -3.34 17.03
N GLU A 67 10.10 -3.72 18.12
CA GLU A 67 9.36 -2.80 19.00
C GLU A 67 10.27 -2.03 19.94
N ARG A 68 11.31 -2.68 20.49
CA ARG A 68 12.17 -2.12 21.54
C ARG A 68 13.32 -1.26 21.01
N PHE A 69 13.83 -1.56 19.81
CA PHE A 69 15.03 -0.93 19.28
C PHE A 69 14.87 -0.45 17.83
N PRO A 70 15.45 0.71 17.47
CA PRO A 70 15.56 1.14 16.07
C PRO A 70 16.69 0.38 15.35
N TRP A 71 16.55 -0.94 15.26
CA TRP A 71 17.59 -1.87 14.81
C TRP A 71 18.15 -1.58 13.41
N HIS A 72 17.34 -1.02 12.52
CA HIS A 72 17.76 -0.61 11.16
C HIS A 72 18.77 0.55 11.17
N ASP A 73 18.88 1.27 12.28
CA ASP A 73 19.90 2.31 12.51
C ASP A 73 21.16 1.76 13.19
N PHE A 74 21.22 0.45 13.49
CA PHE A 74 22.38 -0.17 14.13
C PHE A 74 23.29 -0.79 13.06
N GLN A 75 24.53 -1.06 13.44
CA GLN A 75 25.46 -1.79 12.59
C GLN A 75 25.19 -3.30 12.76
N PRO A 76 24.77 -4.01 11.69
CA PRO A 76 24.62 -5.46 11.76
C PRO A 76 26.00 -6.12 11.93
N VAL A 77 26.05 -7.19 12.71
CA VAL A 77 27.26 -8.00 12.98
C VAL A 77 27.12 -9.37 12.36
N ASP A 78 26.02 -10.05 12.68
CA ASP A 78 25.78 -11.42 12.27
C ASP A 78 24.26 -11.66 12.14
N ILE A 79 23.86 -12.35 11.08
CA ILE A 79 22.46 -12.68 10.84
C ILE A 79 22.46 -14.08 10.23
N ASP A 80 21.74 -15.00 10.87
CA ASP A 80 21.61 -16.37 10.37
C ASP A 80 21.07 -16.35 8.92
N GLU A 81 21.66 -17.22 8.10
CA GLU A 81 21.32 -17.32 6.69
C GLU A 81 19.82 -17.60 6.50
N ASP A 82 19.26 -18.44 7.37
CA ASP A 82 17.87 -18.89 7.37
C ASP A 82 16.87 -17.73 7.61
N PHE A 83 17.30 -16.65 8.24
CA PHE A 83 16.45 -15.49 8.55
C PHE A 83 16.75 -14.26 7.68
N SER A 84 17.73 -14.35 6.78
CA SER A 84 18.22 -13.19 6.02
C SER A 84 17.13 -12.54 5.15
N GLU A 85 16.31 -13.34 4.44
CA GLU A 85 15.24 -12.79 3.58
C GLU A 85 14.15 -12.08 4.39
N TYR A 86 13.75 -12.66 5.52
CA TYR A 86 12.78 -12.07 6.43
C TYR A 86 13.28 -10.73 6.99
N VAL A 87 14.54 -10.67 7.43
CA VAL A 87 15.13 -9.43 7.92
C VAL A 87 15.25 -8.39 6.80
N ALA A 88 15.55 -8.81 5.57
CA ALA A 88 15.61 -7.91 4.40
C ALA A 88 14.25 -7.28 4.08
N ASP A 89 13.16 -8.05 4.15
CA ASP A 89 11.79 -7.54 3.97
C ASP A 89 11.47 -6.49 5.02
N LEU A 90 11.71 -6.79 6.30
CA LEU A 90 11.46 -5.85 7.39
C LEU A 90 12.34 -4.60 7.31
N LEU A 91 13.59 -4.73 6.85
CA LEU A 91 14.47 -3.59 6.61
C LEU A 91 13.85 -2.67 5.54
N VAL A 92 13.40 -3.23 4.42
CA VAL A 92 12.77 -2.48 3.34
C VAL A 92 11.48 -1.79 3.78
N GLU A 93 10.67 -2.45 4.61
CA GLU A 93 9.49 -1.83 5.21
C GLU A 93 9.88 -0.61 6.07
N LYS A 94 10.87 -0.74 6.96
CA LYS A 94 11.30 0.35 7.85
C LYS A 94 11.90 1.53 7.10
N ILE A 95 12.75 1.30 6.09
CA ILE A 95 13.39 2.41 5.34
C ILE A 95 12.42 3.11 4.39
N ASN A 96 11.32 2.45 4.00
CA ASN A 96 10.27 3.05 3.18
C ASN A 96 9.20 3.79 3.99
N ASP A 97 9.20 3.67 5.33
CA ASP A 97 8.29 4.38 6.20
C ASP A 97 8.71 5.86 6.39
N SER A 98 8.47 6.61 5.30
CA SER A 98 8.28 8.06 5.09
C SER A 98 9.07 9.14 5.83
N ASN A 99 9.97 8.88 6.80
CA ASN A 99 10.66 9.94 7.53
C ASN A 99 12.12 9.65 7.93
N ARG A 100 12.72 8.55 7.46
CA ARG A 100 14.05 8.14 7.92
C ARG A 100 15.11 8.25 6.82
N LEU A 101 16.20 8.95 7.13
CA LEU A 101 17.39 8.97 6.29
C LEU A 101 18.14 7.65 6.52
N PHE A 102 17.87 6.65 5.67
CA PHE A 102 18.75 5.48 5.63
C PHE A 102 20.14 5.93 5.20
N ARG A 103 21.13 5.78 6.08
CA ARG A 103 22.48 6.28 5.84
C ARG A 103 23.17 5.36 4.85
N ASN A 104 23.82 5.94 3.85
CA ASN A 104 24.61 5.20 2.85
C ASN A 104 25.73 4.34 3.46
N ALA A 105 26.17 4.62 4.69
CA ALA A 105 27.10 3.76 5.41
C ALA A 105 26.45 2.38 5.59
N GLN A 106 25.40 2.30 6.41
CA GLN A 106 24.65 1.07 6.78
C GLN A 106 24.19 0.21 5.60
N LYS A 107 23.95 0.84 4.45
CA LYS A 107 23.58 0.11 3.22
C LYS A 107 24.55 -1.05 2.96
N LYS A 108 25.86 -0.79 3.02
CA LYS A 108 26.85 -1.80 2.61
C LYS A 108 26.90 -2.96 3.59
N GLU A 109 26.87 -2.69 4.89
CA GLU A 109 26.93 -3.73 5.91
C GLU A 109 25.68 -4.61 5.86
N PHE A 110 24.48 -4.03 5.65
CA PHE A 110 23.26 -4.80 5.44
C PHE A 110 23.28 -5.61 4.14
N GLU A 111 23.76 -5.05 3.03
CA GLU A 111 23.90 -5.79 1.75
C GLU A 111 24.86 -6.99 1.89
N GLU A 112 26.00 -6.79 2.56
CA GLU A 112 27.02 -7.82 2.79
C GLU A 112 26.52 -8.94 3.70
N ILE A 113 25.96 -8.61 4.87
CA ILE A 113 25.53 -9.61 5.86
C ILE A 113 24.29 -10.38 5.39
N LEU A 114 23.30 -9.68 4.83
CA LEU A 114 22.07 -10.33 4.35
C LEU A 114 22.25 -11.02 2.98
N GLY A 115 23.35 -10.74 2.27
CA GLY A 115 23.56 -11.27 0.92
C GLY A 115 22.56 -10.71 -0.10
N ILE A 116 22.17 -9.45 0.05
CA ILE A 116 21.16 -8.77 -0.78
C ILE A 116 21.76 -7.54 -1.48
N HIS A 117 21.04 -7.02 -2.48
CA HIS A 117 21.34 -5.71 -3.07
C HIS A 117 20.12 -4.80 -2.95
N LEU A 118 20.30 -3.66 -2.28
CA LEU A 118 19.30 -2.63 -2.08
C LEU A 118 19.34 -1.61 -3.22
N LYS A 119 18.22 -1.45 -3.91
CA LYS A 119 18.05 -0.49 -5.00
C LYS A 119 16.74 0.28 -4.82
N THR A 120 16.63 1.40 -5.51
CA THR A 120 15.38 2.17 -5.53
C THR A 120 14.61 1.88 -6.81
N ARG A 121 13.29 1.76 -6.67
CA ARG A 121 12.34 1.71 -7.78
C ARG A 121 11.36 2.88 -7.69
N GLU A 122 10.92 3.35 -8.84
CA GLU A 122 9.82 4.30 -8.91
C GLU A 122 8.50 3.55 -8.76
N VAL A 123 7.67 4.01 -7.85
CA VAL A 123 6.34 3.45 -7.57
C VAL A 123 5.33 4.58 -7.64
N GLU A 124 4.25 4.38 -8.36
CA GLU A 124 3.11 5.29 -8.37
C GLU A 124 2.29 5.12 -7.09
N ILE A 125 2.17 6.19 -6.32
CA ILE A 125 1.38 6.23 -5.10
C ILE A 125 0.11 7.04 -5.36
N LYS A 126 -1.04 6.45 -5.04
CA LYS A 126 -2.34 7.11 -5.11
C LYS A 126 -2.43 8.17 -4.02
N THR A 127 -2.79 9.40 -4.39
CA THR A 127 -2.94 10.52 -3.45
C THR A 127 -4.24 10.46 -2.63
N GLY A 128 -5.20 9.63 -3.07
CA GLY A 128 -6.58 9.63 -2.56
C GLY A 128 -7.45 10.72 -3.20
N ILE A 129 -6.88 11.57 -4.06
CA ILE A 129 -7.60 12.57 -4.86
C ILE A 129 -7.77 12.01 -6.28
N PHE A 130 -8.88 12.38 -6.93
CA PHE A 130 -9.21 11.96 -8.29
C PHE A 130 -9.32 13.15 -9.24
N SER A 131 -8.93 12.94 -10.49
CA SER A 131 -9.38 13.72 -11.64
C SER A 131 -10.73 13.17 -12.08
N ILE A 132 -11.74 14.02 -12.18
CA ILE A 132 -13.13 13.64 -12.41
C ILE A 132 -13.65 14.42 -13.60
N ASP A 133 -13.95 13.70 -14.68
CA ASP A 133 -14.61 14.26 -15.85
C ASP A 133 -16.11 14.06 -15.72
N VAL A 134 -16.86 15.16 -15.80
CA VAL A 134 -18.32 15.18 -15.67
C VAL A 134 -18.91 15.54 -17.03
N GLU A 135 -19.74 14.65 -17.58
CA GLU A 135 -20.45 14.86 -18.85
C GLU A 135 -21.97 14.83 -18.61
N SER A 136 -22.70 15.82 -19.12
CA SER A 136 -24.17 15.81 -19.02
C SER A 136 -24.77 14.69 -19.88
N LEU A 137 -25.83 14.04 -19.40
CA LEU A 137 -26.57 13.02 -20.13
C LEU A 137 -27.79 13.64 -20.80
N ASN A 138 -27.81 13.59 -22.13
CA ASN A 138 -28.95 14.01 -22.93
C ASN A 138 -29.83 12.81 -23.25
N LYS A 139 -31.15 12.95 -23.06
CA LYS A 139 -32.11 11.94 -23.46
C LYS A 139 -32.46 12.13 -24.93
N VAL A 140 -32.11 11.15 -25.75
CA VAL A 140 -32.47 11.10 -27.18
C VAL A 140 -33.62 10.11 -27.34
N THR A 141 -34.64 10.50 -28.12
CA THR A 141 -35.80 9.65 -28.44
C THR A 141 -35.89 9.50 -29.95
N ASP A 142 -35.64 8.28 -30.41
CA ASP A 142 -35.76 7.92 -31.81
C ASP A 142 -37.12 7.27 -32.06
N TYR A 143 -37.75 7.68 -33.16
CA TYR A 143 -39.04 7.15 -33.61
C TYR A 143 -38.84 6.39 -34.92
N ASP A 144 -39.20 5.11 -34.91
CA ASP A 144 -39.15 4.27 -36.10
C ASP A 144 -40.52 4.21 -36.75
N TYR A 145 -40.59 4.56 -38.04
CA TYR A 145 -41.84 4.66 -38.79
C TYR A 145 -41.86 3.71 -39.97
N GLN A 146 -43.01 3.11 -40.22
CA GLN A 146 -43.31 2.37 -41.43
C GLN A 146 -44.29 3.14 -42.31
N GLU A 147 -44.03 3.25 -43.61
CA GLU A 147 -45.01 3.78 -44.55
C GLU A 147 -46.24 2.87 -44.63
N PHE A 148 -47.43 3.47 -44.58
CA PHE A 148 -48.67 2.75 -44.81
C PHE A 148 -48.84 2.46 -46.30
N VAL A 149 -48.98 1.17 -46.64
CA VAL A 149 -49.20 0.71 -48.02
C VAL A 149 -50.67 0.35 -48.31
N ASP A 150 -51.54 0.54 -47.31
CA ASP A 150 -52.97 0.23 -47.36
C ASP A 150 -53.79 1.38 -47.97
N SER A 151 -54.73 1.03 -48.85
CA SER A 151 -55.66 1.95 -49.52
C SER A 151 -56.55 2.76 -48.56
N TYR A 152 -56.95 2.20 -47.43
CA TYR A 152 -57.77 2.88 -46.43
C TYR A 152 -56.98 3.96 -45.68
N ALA A 153 -55.73 3.66 -45.30
CA ALA A 153 -54.82 4.64 -44.69
C ALA A 153 -54.50 5.83 -45.62
N GLN A 154 -54.40 5.60 -46.93
CA GLN A 154 -54.26 6.67 -47.94
C GLN A 154 -55.52 7.54 -48.03
N GLU A 155 -56.71 6.95 -47.88
CA GLU A 155 -58.00 7.64 -47.97
C GLU A 155 -58.23 8.63 -46.80
N ILE A 156 -57.74 8.29 -45.60
CA ILE A 156 -57.79 9.15 -44.41
C ILE A 156 -56.56 10.06 -44.24
N GLY A 157 -55.61 10.02 -45.18
CA GLY A 157 -54.41 10.88 -45.20
C GLY A 157 -53.28 10.48 -44.24
N GLN A 158 -53.32 9.28 -43.66
CA GLN A 158 -52.29 8.80 -42.74
C GLN A 158 -51.14 8.12 -43.51
N LYS A 159 -49.97 8.76 -43.55
CA LYS A 159 -48.82 8.30 -44.35
C LYS A 159 -47.88 7.33 -43.63
N PHE A 160 -47.79 7.41 -42.31
CA PHE A 160 -46.82 6.65 -41.52
C PHE A 160 -47.46 6.02 -40.28
N LYS A 161 -47.01 4.80 -39.95
CA LYS A 161 -47.30 4.09 -38.70
C LYS A 161 -46.05 4.14 -37.82
N LEU A 162 -46.18 4.61 -36.59
CA LEU A 162 -45.12 4.46 -35.60
C LEU A 162 -44.98 2.97 -35.22
N LEU A 163 -43.80 2.40 -35.43
CA LEU A 163 -43.48 1.02 -35.10
C LEU A 163 -42.88 0.89 -33.71
N SER A 164 -41.90 1.74 -33.41
CA SER A 164 -41.22 1.72 -32.12
C SER A 164 -40.71 3.09 -31.73
N THR A 165 -40.57 3.27 -30.42
CA THR A 165 -39.91 4.42 -29.81
C THR A 165 -38.75 3.87 -29.00
N VAL A 166 -37.53 4.35 -29.27
CA VAL A 166 -36.32 3.93 -28.56
C VAL A 166 -35.76 5.15 -27.85
N GLU A 167 -35.62 5.05 -26.53
CA GLU A 167 -34.99 6.09 -25.71
C GLU A 167 -33.56 5.68 -25.38
N ARG A 168 -32.60 6.60 -25.58
CA ARG A 168 -31.19 6.40 -25.24
C ARG A 168 -30.66 7.61 -24.49
N TRP A 169 -29.65 7.39 -23.67
CA TRP A 169 -28.89 8.45 -23.01
C TRP A 169 -27.54 8.59 -23.70
N GLU A 170 -27.23 9.79 -24.15
CA GLU A 170 -26.02 10.09 -24.92
C GLU A 170 -25.33 11.33 -24.36
N THR A 171 -23.99 11.38 -24.49
CA THR A 171 -23.18 12.54 -24.09
C THR A 171 -22.77 13.42 -25.28
N PHE A 172 -23.33 13.17 -26.47
CA PHE A 172 -23.00 13.95 -27.67
C PHE A 172 -23.45 15.41 -27.54
N ASN A 173 -22.53 16.36 -27.79
CA ASN A 173 -22.70 17.81 -27.55
C ASN A 173 -23.15 18.18 -26.13
N ALA A 174 -22.90 17.31 -25.14
CA ALA A 174 -23.21 17.60 -23.76
C ALA A 174 -22.22 18.61 -23.17
N GLU A 175 -22.71 19.49 -22.30
CA GLU A 175 -21.83 20.30 -21.46
C GLU A 175 -21.01 19.37 -20.56
N SER A 176 -19.71 19.61 -20.51
CA SER A 176 -18.76 18.87 -19.67
C SER A 176 -17.85 19.80 -18.91
N PHE A 177 -17.35 19.32 -17.78
CA PHE A 177 -16.31 19.99 -17.01
C PHE A 177 -15.42 18.99 -16.28
N GLU A 178 -14.19 19.41 -16.02
CA GLU A 178 -13.21 18.65 -15.24
C GLU A 178 -13.21 19.15 -13.79
N PHE A 179 -13.01 18.24 -12.85
CA PHE A 179 -12.93 18.54 -11.43
C PHE A 179 -11.84 17.70 -10.76
N VAL A 180 -11.08 18.29 -9.84
CA VAL A 180 -10.07 17.58 -9.06
C VAL A 180 -10.50 17.52 -7.60
N GLY A 181 -10.65 16.32 -7.06
CA GLY A 181 -11.12 16.15 -5.70
C GLY A 181 -11.62 14.74 -5.39
N ASN A 182 -12.54 14.66 -4.44
CA ASN A 182 -13.21 13.45 -4.00
C ASN A 182 -14.64 13.40 -4.54
N ILE A 183 -15.12 12.19 -4.84
CA ILE A 183 -16.48 11.92 -5.26
C ILE A 183 -17.20 11.07 -4.21
N GLU A 184 -18.39 11.48 -3.81
CA GLU A 184 -19.25 10.75 -2.86
C GLU A 184 -20.66 10.57 -3.46
N ILE A 185 -21.22 9.37 -3.34
CA ILE A 185 -22.56 9.06 -3.83
C ILE A 185 -23.50 8.95 -2.62
N ALA A 186 -24.52 9.80 -2.58
CA ALA A 186 -25.53 9.85 -1.52
C ALA A 186 -26.94 9.78 -2.14
N GLY A 187 -27.48 8.57 -2.25
CA GLY A 187 -28.79 8.34 -2.88
C GLY A 187 -28.75 8.64 -4.38
N ASN A 188 -29.61 9.56 -4.86
CA ASN A 188 -29.60 10.02 -6.25
C ASN A 188 -28.71 11.27 -6.47
N SER A 189 -27.86 11.60 -5.50
CA SER A 189 -26.96 12.75 -5.58
C SER A 189 -25.51 12.29 -5.61
N VAL A 190 -24.70 12.96 -6.43
CA VAL A 190 -23.25 12.85 -6.46
C VAL A 190 -22.68 14.16 -5.94
N ILE A 191 -21.84 14.07 -4.92
CA ILE A 191 -21.22 15.21 -4.23
C ILE A 191 -19.75 15.23 -4.63
N LEU A 192 -19.30 16.35 -5.19
CA LEU A 192 -17.90 16.60 -5.52
C LEU A 192 -17.29 17.51 -4.46
N LYS A 193 -16.27 17.02 -3.77
CA LYS A 193 -15.53 17.73 -2.72
C LYS A 193 -14.12 18.02 -3.18
N ASP A 194 -13.58 19.20 -2.90
CA ASP A 194 -12.19 19.51 -3.26
C ASP A 194 -11.17 18.79 -2.34
N SER A 195 -9.89 19.13 -2.47
CA SER A 195 -8.81 18.56 -1.66
C SER A 195 -8.90 18.88 -0.17
N ASP A 196 -9.58 19.98 0.21
CA ASP A 196 -9.77 20.40 1.60
C ASP A 196 -11.03 19.76 2.22
N GLY A 197 -11.81 19.04 1.41
CA GLY A 197 -13.05 18.37 1.81
C GLY A 197 -14.29 19.24 1.66
N ASP A 198 -14.17 20.45 1.10
CA ASP A 198 -15.30 21.36 0.89
C ASP A 198 -16.14 20.93 -0.31
N ILE A 199 -17.46 20.94 -0.13
CA ILE A 199 -18.41 20.60 -1.20
C ILE A 199 -18.41 21.72 -2.24
N ARG A 200 -18.04 21.39 -3.48
CA ARG A 200 -18.07 22.30 -4.63
C ARG A 200 -19.28 22.09 -5.52
N TYR A 201 -19.73 20.84 -5.67
CA TYR A 201 -20.88 20.50 -6.50
C TYR A 201 -21.75 19.43 -5.86
N ILE A 202 -23.06 19.53 -6.09
CA ILE A 202 -24.06 18.50 -5.82
C ILE A 202 -24.84 18.29 -7.11
N LEU A 203 -24.70 17.11 -7.70
CA LEU A 203 -25.21 16.76 -9.02
C LEU A 203 -26.19 15.60 -8.92
N ALA A 204 -27.14 15.52 -9.84
CA ALA A 204 -28.08 14.39 -9.90
C ALA A 204 -27.44 13.20 -10.62
N ALA A 205 -27.40 12.03 -9.98
CA ALA A 205 -26.71 10.84 -10.50
C ALA A 205 -27.27 10.35 -11.84
N ASP A 206 -28.55 10.59 -12.13
CA ASP A 206 -29.23 10.21 -13.37
C ASP A 206 -29.03 11.19 -14.54
N LYS A 207 -28.35 12.33 -14.30
CA LYS A 207 -28.15 13.40 -15.28
C LYS A 207 -26.73 13.55 -15.78
N TYR A 208 -25.79 12.83 -15.18
CA TYR A 208 -24.37 12.99 -15.49
C TYR A 208 -23.68 11.63 -15.57
N LYS A 209 -22.69 11.55 -16.46
CA LYS A 209 -21.71 10.49 -16.49
C LYS A 209 -20.42 11.02 -15.84
N PHE A 210 -19.82 10.19 -14.98
CA PHE A 210 -18.60 10.50 -14.26
C PHE A 210 -17.51 9.53 -14.72
N THR A 211 -16.38 10.06 -15.19
CA THR A 211 -15.15 9.29 -15.39
C THR A 211 -14.15 9.72 -14.32
N VAL A 212 -13.54 8.76 -13.63
CA VAL A 212 -12.74 9.04 -12.44
C VAL A 212 -11.37 8.37 -12.58
N ASP A 213 -10.32 9.18 -12.60
CA ASP A 213 -8.94 8.74 -12.66
C ASP A 213 -8.21 9.13 -11.38
N PRO A 214 -7.59 8.18 -10.64
CA PRO A 214 -6.87 8.51 -9.42
C PRO A 214 -5.61 9.31 -9.75
N LEU A 215 -5.41 10.44 -9.05
CA LEU A 215 -4.16 11.17 -9.15
C LEU A 215 -3.07 10.42 -8.40
N THR A 216 -2.00 10.13 -9.12
CA THR A 216 -0.80 9.48 -8.59
C THR A 216 0.38 10.45 -8.57
N TYR A 217 1.35 10.17 -7.69
CA TYR A 217 2.67 10.77 -7.77
C TYR A 217 3.73 9.68 -7.77
N SER A 218 4.86 9.94 -8.41
CA SER A 218 5.99 9.02 -8.43
C SER A 218 6.81 9.17 -7.15
N ALA A 219 6.94 8.10 -6.39
CA ALA A 219 7.83 8.02 -5.24
C ALA A 219 8.96 7.02 -5.51
N LYS A 220 10.15 7.32 -4.99
CA LYS A 220 11.26 6.36 -4.96
C LYS A 220 11.16 5.53 -3.69
N LYS A 221 10.88 4.24 -3.84
CA LYS A 221 10.89 3.27 -2.74
C LYS A 221 12.08 2.35 -2.88
N TRP A 222 12.67 1.97 -1.75
CA TRP A 222 13.66 0.91 -1.68
C TRP A 222 13.03 -0.46 -1.92
N GLU A 223 13.80 -1.33 -2.56
CA GLU A 223 13.54 -2.76 -2.68
C GLU A 223 14.87 -3.51 -2.60
N TRP A 224 14.82 -4.80 -2.28
CA TRP A 224 16.00 -5.66 -2.25
C TRP A 224 15.89 -6.74 -3.33
N VAL A 225 17.04 -7.25 -3.78
CA VAL A 225 17.15 -8.45 -4.59
C VAL A 225 18.18 -9.38 -3.99
N SER A 226 17.92 -10.68 -3.99
CA SER A 226 18.88 -11.67 -3.51
C SER A 226 20.12 -11.69 -4.42
N VAL A 227 21.31 -11.75 -3.82
CA VAL A 227 22.59 -11.86 -4.52
C VAL A 227 23.18 -13.28 -4.34
N ARG A 228 22.55 -14.10 -3.50
CA ARG A 228 22.92 -15.51 -3.31
C ARG A 228 22.55 -16.30 -4.58
N LYS A 229 23.51 -17.07 -5.09
CA LYS A 229 23.37 -17.89 -6.30
C LYS A 229 22.90 -19.30 -5.96
#